data_AF-A0A919M426-F1
#
_entry.id   AF-A0A919M426-F1
#
_cell.length_a   1.000
_cell.length_b   1.000
_cell.length_c   1.000
_cell.angle_alpha   90.00
_cell.angle_beta   90.00
_cell.angle_gamma   90.00
#
_symmetry.space_group_name_H-M   'P 1'
#
loop_
_entity.id
_entity.type
_entity.pdbx_description
1 polymer ?
#
loop_
_entity_poly.entity_id
_entity_poly.type
_entity_poly.pdbx_seq_one_letter_code
_entity_poly.pdbx_strand_id
1 'polypeptide(L)'
;MSELTLNDLLATDAAPWHAAADRWRLLAKGLDQAADQLIRATRDLPHAWPHGSGSDAAAARATKLRAEVGNTHDPAKRIFEAMDQHAYGMNALRRQAEEIVAAARKAGCTVDTATTTVTGPESAHPDSLRADLRAVVHKARALDDSTAHVITANTPSPGAGSGHHRPHPISRTDLEAQARRTPAQVHRWWTALAPDQRKQAVRNHPGLVGALDGIPATDRDHGNRVVLRHAVTALEHHLAELTAREKLIRSMISLHRSSELYPESANPGRAAVAELDRIADERDTVEGTLTGARAIRCRLTDPDAPPALLLGFSTEGDGRAIVAVGNPDLAGDVVTYVPGAGDGLPGIAGELRRVDAMATGEPATATVLWLDSSTDPADELRSFQQGLRATHDGPPPHHTVIGHG
;
A
#
# COMPACT_ATOMS: atom_id res chain seq x y z
N MET A 1 -24.34 -28.08 -6.34
CA MET A 1 -23.42 -29.21 -6.46
C MET A 1 -23.41 -29.61 -7.91
N SER A 2 -22.24 -29.57 -8.52
CA SER A 2 -22.06 -29.75 -9.96
C SER A 2 -22.37 -31.18 -10.42
N GLU A 3 -23.13 -31.31 -11.52
CA GLU A 3 -23.48 -32.60 -12.14
C GLU A 3 -22.50 -33.01 -13.26
N LEU A 4 -21.42 -32.24 -13.45
CA LEU A 4 -20.46 -32.37 -14.56
C LEU A 4 -19.95 -33.81 -14.76
N THR A 5 -20.06 -34.33 -15.98
CA THR A 5 -19.63 -35.69 -16.35
C THR A 5 -18.26 -35.70 -17.01
N LEU A 6 -17.67 -36.89 -17.22
CA LEU A 6 -16.42 -37.02 -17.97
C LEU A 6 -16.58 -36.51 -19.42
N ASN A 7 -17.74 -36.74 -20.03
CA ASN A 7 -18.04 -36.22 -21.36
C ASN A 7 -18.06 -34.69 -21.38
N ASP A 8 -18.66 -34.05 -20.38
CA ASP A 8 -18.71 -32.59 -20.26
C ASP A 8 -17.30 -32.00 -20.05
N LEU A 9 -16.47 -32.66 -19.24
CA LEU A 9 -15.08 -32.25 -19.02
C LEU A 9 -14.26 -32.29 -20.33
N LEU A 10 -14.39 -33.37 -21.10
CA LEU A 10 -13.69 -33.52 -22.37
C LEU A 10 -14.20 -32.53 -23.43
N ALA A 11 -15.48 -32.17 -23.39
CA ALA A 11 -16.07 -31.17 -24.27
C ALA A 11 -15.85 -29.71 -23.80
N THR A 12 -15.24 -29.49 -22.64
CA THR A 12 -15.10 -28.15 -22.06
C THR A 12 -14.27 -27.24 -22.96
N ASP A 13 -14.77 -26.04 -23.26
CA ASP A 13 -14.04 -24.97 -23.96
C ASP A 13 -13.76 -23.80 -23.01
N ALA A 14 -12.47 -23.44 -22.89
CA ALA A 14 -12.02 -22.35 -22.02
C ALA A 14 -12.12 -20.96 -22.68
N ALA A 15 -12.24 -20.88 -24.01
CA ALA A 15 -12.22 -19.60 -24.72
C ALA A 15 -13.35 -18.63 -24.31
N PRO A 16 -14.63 -19.08 -24.16
CA PRO A 16 -15.70 -18.21 -23.67
C PRO A 16 -15.47 -17.71 -22.24
N TRP A 17 -14.83 -18.53 -21.39
CA TRP A 17 -14.53 -18.16 -20.01
C TRP A 17 -13.45 -17.08 -19.93
N HIS A 18 -12.35 -17.19 -20.68
CA HIS A 18 -11.35 -16.13 -20.75
C HIS A 18 -11.94 -14.84 -21.32
N ALA A 19 -12.77 -14.92 -22.36
CA ALA A 19 -13.44 -13.75 -22.92
C ALA A 19 -14.40 -13.08 -21.91
N ALA A 20 -15.09 -13.86 -21.08
CA ALA A 20 -15.93 -13.33 -20.00
C ALA A 20 -15.08 -12.72 -18.88
N ALA A 21 -14.00 -13.39 -18.47
CA ALA A 21 -13.04 -12.91 -17.47
C ALA A 21 -12.45 -11.55 -17.91
N ASP A 22 -12.06 -11.41 -19.17
CA ASP A 22 -11.54 -10.16 -19.73
C ASP A 22 -12.55 -9.00 -19.64
N ARG A 23 -13.84 -9.27 -19.88
CA ARG A 23 -14.89 -8.25 -19.72
C ARG A 23 -15.02 -7.81 -18.27
N TRP A 24 -14.99 -8.74 -17.32
CA TRP A 24 -15.01 -8.43 -15.88
C TRP A 24 -13.75 -7.68 -15.43
N ARG A 25 -12.58 -8.02 -15.99
CA ARG A 25 -11.31 -7.30 -15.77
C ARG A 25 -11.40 -5.85 -16.24
N LEU A 26 -11.91 -5.64 -17.45
CA LEU A 26 -12.12 -4.29 -18.00
C LEU A 26 -13.13 -3.49 -17.18
N LEU A 27 -14.21 -4.13 -16.72
CA LEU A 27 -15.19 -3.50 -15.82
C LEU A 27 -14.53 -3.07 -14.51
N ALA A 28 -13.81 -3.97 -13.83
CA ALA A 28 -13.10 -3.65 -12.59
C ALA A 28 -12.14 -2.47 -12.79
N LYS A 29 -11.32 -2.51 -13.85
CA LYS A 29 -10.43 -1.40 -14.20
C LYS A 29 -11.18 -0.08 -14.41
N GLY A 30 -12.31 -0.10 -15.13
CA GLY A 30 -13.14 1.08 -15.34
C GLY A 30 -13.73 1.63 -14.03
N LEU A 31 -14.13 0.75 -13.11
CA LEU A 31 -14.65 1.13 -11.79
C LEU A 31 -13.57 1.77 -10.91
N ASP A 32 -12.35 1.24 -10.90
CA ASP A 32 -11.23 1.83 -10.16
C ASP A 32 -10.87 3.22 -10.71
N GLN A 33 -10.79 3.35 -12.04
CA GLN A 33 -10.56 4.65 -12.69
C GLN A 33 -11.66 5.66 -12.39
N ALA A 34 -12.93 5.24 -12.41
CA ALA A 34 -14.07 6.08 -12.07
C ALA A 34 -14.04 6.49 -10.59
N ALA A 35 -13.69 5.58 -9.68
CA ALA A 35 -13.53 5.87 -8.26
C ALA A 35 -12.44 6.93 -8.04
N ASP A 36 -11.30 6.78 -8.69
CA ASP A 36 -10.18 7.72 -8.60
C ASP A 36 -10.53 9.10 -9.18
N GLN A 37 -11.21 9.15 -10.33
CA GLN A 37 -11.72 10.41 -10.90
C GLN A 37 -12.70 11.09 -9.94
N LEU A 38 -13.62 10.34 -9.35
CA LEU A 38 -14.58 10.87 -8.40
C LEU A 38 -13.91 11.35 -7.12
N ILE A 39 -12.88 10.65 -6.63
CA ILE A 39 -12.05 11.11 -5.52
C ILE A 39 -11.39 12.44 -5.86
N ARG A 40 -10.70 12.54 -7.00
CA ARG A 40 -10.05 13.79 -7.44
C ARG A 40 -11.03 14.95 -7.55
N ALA A 41 -12.19 14.72 -8.17
CA ALA A 41 -13.20 15.76 -8.40
C ALA A 41 -13.91 16.23 -7.13
N THR A 42 -13.96 15.41 -6.08
CA THR A 42 -14.74 15.71 -4.86
C THR A 42 -13.89 15.94 -3.62
N ARG A 43 -12.57 15.70 -3.68
CA ARG A 43 -11.67 15.85 -2.52
C ARG A 43 -11.65 17.29 -2.00
N ASP A 44 -11.62 18.26 -2.91
CA ASP A 44 -11.42 19.66 -2.56
C ASP A 44 -12.75 20.41 -2.34
N LEU A 45 -13.89 19.72 -2.48
CA LEU A 45 -15.23 20.29 -2.29
C LEU A 45 -15.39 20.97 -0.91
N PRO A 46 -14.96 20.35 0.22
CA PRO A 46 -15.05 20.99 1.54
C PRO A 46 -14.12 22.20 1.71
N HIS A 47 -13.13 22.38 0.83
CA HIS A 47 -12.21 23.53 0.87
C HIS A 47 -12.71 24.68 -0.01
N ALA A 48 -13.23 24.35 -1.19
CA ALA A 48 -13.80 25.33 -2.12
C ALA A 48 -15.17 25.86 -1.66
N TRP A 49 -15.93 25.05 -0.93
CA TRP A 49 -17.24 25.42 -0.42
C TRP A 49 -17.41 24.94 1.03
N PRO A 50 -16.91 25.67 2.04
CA PRO A 50 -16.71 25.12 3.39
C PRO A 50 -17.94 25.15 4.32
N HIS A 51 -18.99 25.93 3.99
CA HIS A 51 -20.09 26.19 4.93
C HIS A 51 -21.47 26.12 4.27
N GLY A 52 -22.46 25.74 5.08
CA GLY A 52 -23.87 25.73 4.73
C GLY A 52 -24.42 24.33 4.46
N SER A 53 -25.72 24.15 4.70
CA SER A 53 -26.40 22.85 4.57
C SER A 53 -26.27 22.22 3.18
N GLY A 54 -26.17 23.04 2.13
CA GLY A 54 -25.92 22.58 0.76
C GLY A 54 -24.52 21.99 0.57
N SER A 55 -23.49 22.58 1.19
CA SER A 55 -22.13 22.05 1.18
C SER A 55 -22.06 20.72 1.93
N ASP A 56 -22.63 20.67 3.15
CA ASP A 56 -22.65 19.45 3.97
C ASP A 56 -23.35 18.30 3.23
N ALA A 57 -24.50 18.58 2.60
CA ALA A 57 -25.23 17.59 1.81
C ALA A 57 -24.42 17.12 0.58
N ALA A 58 -23.73 18.03 -0.11
CA ALA A 58 -22.90 17.69 -1.27
C ALA A 58 -21.68 16.83 -0.86
N ALA A 59 -21.00 17.18 0.23
CA ALA A 59 -19.88 16.41 0.78
C ALA A 59 -20.32 15.01 1.25
N ALA A 60 -21.48 14.91 1.90
CA ALA A 60 -22.08 13.64 2.30
C ALA A 60 -22.44 12.78 1.08
N ARG A 61 -23.06 13.38 0.05
CA ARG A 61 -23.41 12.66 -1.19
C ARG A 61 -22.17 12.20 -1.95
N ALA A 62 -21.14 13.04 -2.07
CA ALA A 62 -19.87 12.68 -2.70
C ALA A 62 -19.18 11.53 -1.96
N THR A 63 -19.19 11.54 -0.63
CA THR A 63 -18.66 10.44 0.19
C THR A 63 -19.43 9.15 -0.04
N LYS A 64 -20.76 9.21 -0.07
CA LYS A 64 -21.61 8.06 -0.37
C LYS A 64 -21.35 7.49 -1.78
N LEU A 65 -21.25 8.36 -2.79
CA LEU A 65 -21.00 7.93 -4.16
C LEU A 65 -19.60 7.31 -4.34
N ARG A 66 -18.58 7.89 -3.70
CA ARG A 66 -17.22 7.31 -3.67
C ARG A 66 -17.22 5.91 -3.07
N ALA A 67 -17.93 5.72 -1.96
CA ALA A 67 -18.08 4.40 -1.36
C ALA A 67 -18.88 3.45 -2.26
N GLU A 68 -19.96 3.90 -2.89
CA GLU A 68 -20.76 3.07 -3.80
C GLU A 68 -19.92 2.56 -4.99
N VAL A 69 -19.16 3.43 -5.65
CA VAL A 69 -18.32 3.03 -6.80
C VAL A 69 -17.15 2.15 -6.35
N GLY A 70 -16.43 2.53 -5.28
CA GLY A 70 -15.30 1.75 -4.79
C GLY A 70 -15.69 0.33 -4.34
N ASN A 71 -16.85 0.18 -3.69
CA ASN A 71 -17.34 -1.13 -3.23
C ASN A 71 -17.70 -2.10 -4.39
N THR A 72 -17.83 -1.61 -5.63
CA THR A 72 -18.12 -2.47 -6.79
C THR A 72 -16.88 -3.00 -7.51
N HIS A 73 -15.72 -2.40 -7.28
CA HIS A 73 -14.45 -2.83 -7.88
C HIS A 73 -14.09 -4.27 -7.47
N ASP A 74 -14.05 -4.56 -6.16
CA ASP A 74 -13.57 -5.84 -5.66
C ASP A 74 -14.48 -7.02 -6.02
N PRO A 75 -15.82 -6.91 -5.93
CA PRO A 75 -16.71 -7.95 -6.43
C PRO A 75 -16.48 -8.25 -7.91
N ALA A 76 -16.31 -7.22 -8.76
CA ALA A 76 -16.01 -7.40 -10.18
C ALA A 76 -14.65 -8.08 -10.40
N LYS A 77 -13.62 -7.69 -9.63
CA LYS A 77 -12.28 -8.30 -9.68
C LYS A 77 -12.31 -9.78 -9.26
N ARG A 78 -13.01 -10.12 -8.18
CA ARG A 78 -13.15 -11.51 -7.70
C ARG A 78 -13.87 -12.40 -8.70
N ILE A 79 -14.90 -11.87 -9.39
CA ILE A 79 -15.57 -12.60 -10.47
C ILE A 79 -14.60 -12.85 -11.62
N PHE A 80 -13.83 -11.83 -12.03
CA PHE A 80 -12.77 -11.99 -13.02
C PHE A 80 -11.77 -13.09 -12.63
N GLU A 81 -11.18 -13.01 -11.44
CA GLU A 81 -10.18 -13.96 -10.94
C GLU A 81 -10.75 -15.39 -10.90
N ALA A 82 -11.99 -15.57 -10.43
CA ALA A 82 -12.65 -16.86 -10.40
C ALA A 82 -12.89 -17.44 -11.81
N MET A 83 -13.36 -16.62 -12.76
CA MET A 83 -13.58 -17.06 -14.14
C MET A 83 -12.28 -17.44 -14.84
N ASP A 84 -11.20 -16.69 -14.62
CA ASP A 84 -9.90 -16.96 -15.24
C ASP A 84 -9.25 -18.22 -14.64
N GLN A 85 -9.29 -18.37 -13.31
CA GLN A 85 -8.83 -19.58 -12.63
C GLN A 85 -9.62 -20.82 -13.04
N HIS A 86 -10.95 -20.69 -13.19
CA HIS A 86 -11.79 -21.77 -13.69
C HIS A 86 -11.39 -22.19 -15.10
N ALA A 87 -11.17 -21.23 -16.00
CA ALA A 87 -10.77 -21.49 -17.38
C ALA A 87 -9.45 -22.29 -17.44
N TYR A 88 -8.40 -21.85 -16.73
CA TYR A 88 -7.13 -22.58 -16.69
C TYR A 88 -7.26 -23.94 -16.01
N GLY A 89 -7.96 -24.01 -14.87
CA GLY A 89 -8.13 -25.22 -14.09
C GLY A 89 -8.90 -26.31 -14.84
N MET A 90 -10.03 -25.96 -15.47
CA MET A 90 -10.80 -26.88 -16.30
C MET A 90 -10.02 -27.37 -17.52
N ASN A 91 -9.24 -26.50 -18.15
CA ASN A 91 -8.43 -26.84 -19.31
C ASN A 91 -7.25 -27.76 -18.94
N ALA A 92 -6.68 -27.62 -17.74
CA ALA A 92 -5.69 -28.54 -17.19
C ALA A 92 -6.31 -29.92 -16.87
N LEU A 93 -7.48 -29.95 -16.23
CA LEU A 93 -8.21 -31.18 -15.91
C LEU A 93 -8.67 -31.93 -17.16
N ARG A 94 -9.11 -31.20 -18.21
CA ARG A 94 -9.43 -31.76 -19.53
C ARG A 94 -8.21 -32.47 -20.14
N ARG A 95 -7.06 -31.79 -20.20
CA ARG A 95 -5.81 -32.40 -20.72
C ARG A 95 -5.41 -33.64 -19.93
N GLN A 96 -5.51 -33.59 -18.60
CA GLN A 96 -5.25 -34.75 -17.75
C GLN A 96 -6.18 -35.93 -18.09
N ALA A 97 -7.47 -35.67 -18.31
CA ALA A 97 -8.41 -36.71 -18.72
C ALA A 97 -8.10 -37.28 -20.11
N GLU A 98 -7.74 -36.43 -21.08
CA GLU A 98 -7.33 -36.83 -22.44
C GLU A 98 -6.09 -37.73 -22.41
N GLU A 99 -5.08 -37.40 -21.60
CA GLU A 99 -3.88 -38.20 -21.41
C GLU A 99 -4.19 -39.58 -20.85
N ILE A 100 -5.07 -39.66 -19.83
CA ILE A 100 -5.50 -40.93 -19.24
C ILE A 100 -6.26 -41.77 -20.28
N VAL A 101 -7.17 -41.16 -21.06
CA VAL A 101 -7.91 -41.84 -22.13
C VAL A 101 -6.97 -42.34 -23.23
N ALA A 102 -5.99 -41.53 -23.63
CA ALA A 102 -5.01 -41.92 -24.64
C ALA A 102 -4.12 -43.08 -24.15
N ALA A 103 -3.67 -43.04 -22.89
CA ALA A 103 -2.92 -44.12 -22.27
C ALA A 103 -3.74 -45.42 -22.21
N ALA A 104 -5.02 -45.32 -21.82
CA ALA A 104 -5.94 -46.46 -21.80
C ALA A 104 -6.09 -47.09 -23.20
N ARG A 105 -6.30 -46.28 -24.24
CA ARG A 105 -6.38 -46.77 -25.63
C ARG A 105 -5.11 -47.46 -26.09
N LYS A 106 -3.94 -46.90 -25.75
CA LYS A 106 -2.63 -47.49 -26.08
C LYS A 106 -2.41 -48.84 -25.39
N ALA A 107 -2.96 -49.01 -24.19
CA ALA A 107 -2.90 -50.26 -23.43
C ALA A 107 -3.97 -51.30 -23.85
N GLY A 108 -4.80 -51.00 -24.86
CA GLY A 108 -5.85 -51.91 -25.34
C GLY A 108 -7.17 -51.83 -24.55
N CYS A 109 -7.36 -50.80 -23.74
CA CYS A 109 -8.62 -50.54 -23.03
C CYS A 109 -9.57 -49.69 -23.88
N THR A 110 -10.87 -49.98 -23.77
CA THR A 110 -11.96 -49.14 -24.25
C THR A 110 -12.50 -48.31 -23.08
N VAL A 111 -12.64 -47.00 -23.28
CA VAL A 111 -13.19 -46.07 -22.29
C VAL A 111 -14.56 -45.59 -22.77
N ASP A 112 -15.59 -45.84 -21.98
CA ASP A 112 -16.91 -45.24 -22.17
C ASP A 112 -17.01 -43.95 -21.34
N THR A 113 -17.06 -42.82 -22.04
CA THR A 113 -17.10 -41.48 -21.44
C THR A 113 -18.46 -41.12 -20.84
N ALA A 114 -19.54 -41.80 -21.24
CA ALA A 114 -20.88 -41.56 -20.69
C ALA A 114 -21.02 -42.21 -19.31
N THR A 115 -20.50 -43.42 -19.14
CA THR A 115 -20.58 -44.16 -17.88
C THR A 115 -19.32 -44.06 -17.01
N THR A 116 -18.25 -43.44 -17.53
CA THR A 116 -16.89 -43.47 -16.92
C THR A 116 -16.46 -44.91 -16.61
N THR A 117 -16.73 -45.84 -17.53
CA THR A 117 -16.30 -47.23 -17.42
C THR A 117 -15.09 -47.49 -18.31
N VAL A 118 -14.23 -48.40 -17.86
CA VAL A 118 -13.01 -48.79 -18.57
C VAL A 118 -13.01 -50.32 -18.63
N THR A 119 -12.91 -50.87 -19.85
CA THR A 119 -12.89 -52.32 -20.12
C THR A 119 -11.66 -52.66 -20.95
N GLY A 120 -10.92 -53.69 -20.58
CA GLY A 120 -9.66 -54.05 -21.25
C GLY A 120 -8.93 -55.19 -20.53
N PRO A 121 -7.74 -55.58 -21.03
CA PRO A 121 -6.96 -56.67 -20.42
C PRO A 121 -6.48 -56.30 -19.01
N GLU A 122 -6.40 -57.27 -18.09
CA GLU A 122 -5.95 -57.02 -16.70
C GLU A 122 -4.55 -56.40 -16.61
N SER A 123 -3.67 -56.73 -17.57
CA SER A 123 -2.33 -56.14 -17.69
C SER A 123 -2.31 -54.64 -17.92
N ALA A 124 -3.43 -54.05 -18.37
CA ALA A 124 -3.61 -52.62 -18.54
C ALA A 124 -4.23 -51.93 -17.30
N HIS A 125 -4.49 -52.67 -16.22
CA HIS A 125 -5.02 -52.17 -14.94
C HIS A 125 -6.25 -51.24 -15.09
N PRO A 126 -7.34 -51.71 -15.73
CA PRO A 126 -8.51 -50.88 -16.05
C PRO A 126 -9.18 -50.23 -14.82
N ASP A 127 -9.12 -50.87 -13.65
CA ASP A 127 -9.68 -50.30 -12.41
C ASP A 127 -8.90 -49.09 -11.90
N SER A 128 -7.57 -49.06 -12.07
CA SER A 128 -6.74 -47.90 -11.72
C SER A 128 -7.08 -46.72 -12.62
N LEU A 129 -7.12 -46.94 -13.94
CA LEU A 129 -7.50 -45.91 -14.92
C LEU A 129 -8.91 -45.36 -14.66
N ARG A 130 -9.85 -46.23 -14.27
CA ARG A 130 -11.20 -45.81 -13.88
C ARG A 130 -11.19 -44.95 -12.62
N ALA A 131 -10.39 -45.30 -11.61
CA ALA A 131 -10.24 -44.51 -10.39
C ALA A 131 -9.64 -43.13 -10.69
N ASP A 132 -8.61 -43.07 -11.54
CA ASP A 132 -7.96 -41.82 -11.94
C ASP A 132 -8.92 -40.88 -12.67
N LEU A 133 -9.68 -41.41 -13.66
CA LEU A 133 -10.72 -40.62 -14.36
C LEU A 133 -11.78 -40.08 -13.40
N ARG A 134 -12.25 -40.90 -12.45
CA ARG A 134 -13.22 -40.46 -11.42
C ARG A 134 -12.64 -39.37 -10.53
N ALA A 135 -11.37 -39.45 -10.16
CA ALA A 135 -10.70 -38.44 -9.36
C ALA A 135 -10.59 -37.10 -10.10
N VAL A 136 -10.28 -37.12 -11.40
CA VAL A 136 -10.22 -35.91 -12.25
C VAL A 136 -11.62 -35.26 -12.36
N VAL A 137 -12.67 -36.04 -12.61
CA VAL A 137 -14.05 -35.53 -12.65
C VAL A 137 -14.48 -34.94 -11.30
N HIS A 138 -14.11 -35.58 -10.19
CA HIS A 138 -14.41 -35.05 -8.86
C HIS A 138 -13.73 -33.69 -8.61
N LYS A 139 -12.46 -33.52 -9.01
CA LYS A 139 -11.75 -32.23 -8.94
C LYS A 139 -12.42 -31.17 -9.81
N ALA A 140 -12.87 -31.54 -11.01
CA ALA A 140 -13.59 -30.62 -11.91
C ALA A 140 -14.89 -30.11 -11.27
N ARG A 141 -15.69 -31.00 -10.67
CA ARG A 141 -16.92 -30.63 -9.94
C ARG A 141 -16.65 -29.68 -8.77
N ALA A 142 -15.60 -29.96 -7.99
CA ALA A 142 -15.22 -29.12 -6.86
C ALA A 142 -14.78 -27.71 -7.33
N LEU A 143 -14.03 -27.62 -8.43
CA LEU A 143 -13.64 -26.35 -9.04
C LEU A 143 -14.87 -25.58 -9.54
N ASP A 144 -15.80 -26.25 -10.20
CA ASP A 144 -17.03 -25.66 -10.72
C ASP A 144 -17.92 -25.11 -9.59
N ASP A 145 -18.19 -25.92 -8.56
CA ASP A 145 -18.97 -25.48 -7.39
C ASP A 145 -18.33 -24.29 -6.67
N SER A 146 -17.00 -24.30 -6.51
CA SER A 146 -16.25 -23.18 -5.92
C SER A 146 -16.40 -21.90 -6.76
N THR A 147 -16.26 -22.04 -8.09
CA THR A 147 -16.39 -20.92 -9.03
C THR A 147 -17.80 -20.34 -8.99
N ALA A 148 -18.83 -21.18 -9.05
CA ALA A 148 -20.23 -20.76 -8.98
C ALA A 148 -20.56 -20.03 -7.67
N HIS A 149 -19.99 -20.48 -6.56
CA HIS A 149 -20.14 -19.81 -5.26
C HIS A 149 -19.53 -18.39 -5.28
N VAL A 150 -18.30 -18.24 -5.78
CA VAL A 150 -17.65 -16.92 -5.88
C VAL A 150 -18.43 -15.98 -6.79
N ILE A 151 -18.90 -16.45 -7.95
CA ILE A 151 -19.72 -15.63 -8.86
C ILE A 151 -21.00 -15.18 -8.15
N THR A 152 -21.73 -16.11 -7.55
CA THR A 152 -23.01 -15.81 -6.87
C THR A 152 -22.83 -14.83 -5.72
N ALA A 153 -21.78 -15.00 -4.92
CA ALA A 153 -21.50 -14.13 -3.77
C ALA A 153 -21.15 -12.69 -4.15
N ASN A 154 -20.66 -12.46 -5.37
CA ASN A 154 -20.14 -11.17 -5.82
C ASN A 154 -21.02 -10.50 -6.90
N THR A 155 -22.05 -11.18 -7.40
CA THR A 155 -22.97 -10.62 -8.41
C THR A 155 -23.91 -9.60 -7.76
N PRO A 156 -24.07 -8.39 -8.33
CA PRO A 156 -24.96 -7.37 -7.77
C PRO A 156 -26.44 -7.79 -7.80
N SER A 157 -27.18 -7.47 -6.73
CA SER A 157 -28.63 -7.65 -6.67
C SER A 157 -29.37 -6.32 -6.90
N PRO A 158 -30.51 -6.29 -7.62
CA PRO A 158 -31.31 -5.08 -7.80
C PRO A 158 -31.72 -4.48 -6.45
N GLY A 159 -31.41 -3.20 -6.23
CA GLY A 159 -31.74 -2.46 -5.00
C GLY A 159 -30.72 -2.58 -3.84
N ALA A 160 -29.84 -3.60 -3.85
CA ALA A 160 -28.82 -3.80 -2.82
C ALA A 160 -27.39 -3.49 -3.30
N GLY A 161 -27.13 -3.49 -4.61
CA GLY A 161 -25.79 -3.35 -5.17
C GLY A 161 -24.96 -4.63 -5.03
N SER A 162 -23.63 -4.53 -5.24
CA SER A 162 -22.69 -5.64 -5.05
C SER A 162 -22.34 -5.81 -3.57
N GLY A 163 -22.62 -6.99 -3.00
CA GLY A 163 -22.12 -7.43 -1.69
C GLY A 163 -22.82 -6.84 -0.46
N HIS A 164 -23.43 -7.70 0.36
CA HIS A 164 -24.01 -7.38 1.67
C HIS A 164 -22.95 -7.11 2.77
N HIS A 165 -21.68 -6.94 2.41
CA HIS A 165 -20.60 -6.70 3.36
C HIS A 165 -19.89 -5.41 2.99
N ARG A 166 -20.39 -4.30 3.56
CA ARG A 166 -19.55 -3.13 3.77
C ARG A 166 -18.42 -3.57 4.70
N PRO A 167 -17.17 -3.63 4.24
CA PRO A 167 -16.08 -3.87 5.16
C PRO A 167 -16.07 -2.72 6.18
N HIS A 168 -15.92 -3.02 7.46
CA HIS A 168 -15.79 -1.96 8.46
C HIS A 168 -14.58 -1.07 8.11
N PRO A 169 -14.72 0.27 8.18
CA PRO A 169 -13.59 1.17 8.06
C PRO A 169 -12.49 0.74 9.02
N ILE A 170 -11.24 0.74 8.53
CA ILE A 170 -10.09 0.50 9.40
C ILE A 170 -9.98 1.67 10.37
N SER A 171 -10.15 1.37 11.65
CA SER A 171 -10.02 2.34 12.72
C SER A 171 -8.55 2.60 13.05
N ARG A 172 -8.31 3.69 13.78
CA ARG A 172 -7.00 3.98 14.37
C ARG A 172 -6.49 2.81 15.22
N THR A 173 -7.36 2.22 16.03
CA THR A 173 -7.03 1.10 16.93
C THR A 173 -6.65 -0.16 16.16
N ASP A 174 -7.29 -0.41 15.01
CA ASP A 174 -6.94 -1.54 14.15
C ASP A 174 -5.51 -1.42 13.61
N LEU A 175 -5.11 -0.21 13.20
CA LEU A 175 -3.74 0.09 12.73
C LEU A 175 -2.72 -0.01 13.86
N GLU A 176 -3.00 0.57 15.02
CA GLU A 176 -2.11 0.52 16.20
C GLU A 176 -1.89 -0.93 16.67
N ALA A 177 -2.91 -1.79 16.56
CA ALA A 177 -2.77 -3.21 16.88
C ALA A 177 -1.79 -3.95 15.94
N GLN A 178 -1.53 -3.41 14.74
CA GLN A 178 -0.57 -4.00 13.81
C GLN A 178 0.88 -3.66 14.16
N ALA A 179 1.14 -2.56 14.88
CA ALA A 179 2.50 -2.11 15.19
C ALA A 179 3.32 -3.13 16.02
N ARG A 180 2.65 -4.06 16.73
CA ARG A 180 3.30 -5.15 17.48
C ARG A 180 3.51 -6.43 16.68
N ARG A 181 3.08 -6.47 15.43
CA ARG A 181 3.18 -7.66 14.56
C ARG A 181 4.46 -7.61 13.75
N THR A 182 4.89 -8.77 13.26
CA THR A 182 6.02 -8.80 12.32
C THR A 182 5.61 -8.18 10.98
N PRO A 183 6.55 -7.59 10.21
CA PRO A 183 6.21 -6.97 8.92
C PRO A 183 5.50 -7.93 7.95
N ALA A 184 5.84 -9.23 7.96
CA ALA A 184 5.15 -10.23 7.17
C ALA A 184 3.68 -10.47 7.61
N GLN A 185 3.39 -10.36 8.91
CA GLN A 185 2.01 -10.41 9.41
C GLN A 185 1.23 -9.15 9.02
N VAL A 186 1.85 -7.97 9.11
CA VAL A 186 1.27 -6.70 8.65
C VAL A 186 0.96 -6.76 7.17
N HIS A 187 1.90 -7.25 6.35
CA HIS A 187 1.71 -7.38 4.90
C HIS A 187 0.51 -8.27 4.56
N ARG A 188 0.45 -9.48 5.13
CA ARG A 188 -0.69 -10.40 4.91
C ARG A 188 -2.02 -9.77 5.31
N TRP A 189 -2.05 -9.07 6.44
CA TRP A 189 -3.24 -8.36 6.88
C TRP A 189 -3.63 -7.26 5.88
N TRP A 190 -2.67 -6.42 5.47
CA TRP A 190 -2.90 -5.33 4.52
C TRP A 190 -3.40 -5.84 3.17
N THR A 191 -2.80 -6.90 2.63
CA THR A 191 -3.22 -7.51 1.36
C THR A 191 -4.60 -8.17 1.43
N ALA A 192 -5.02 -8.60 2.62
CA ALA A 192 -6.35 -9.16 2.83
C ALA A 192 -7.45 -8.07 2.91
N LEU A 193 -7.08 -6.81 3.11
CA LEU A 193 -8.01 -5.69 3.12
C LEU A 193 -8.52 -5.36 1.71
N ALA A 194 -9.79 -4.96 1.64
CA ALA A 194 -10.35 -4.37 0.44
C ALA A 194 -9.55 -3.11 0.05
N PRO A 195 -9.23 -2.89 -1.25
CA PRO A 195 -8.69 -1.63 -1.76
C PRO A 195 -9.32 -0.37 -1.15
N ASP A 196 -10.64 -0.33 -0.98
CA ASP A 196 -11.31 0.82 -0.35
C ASP A 196 -10.93 1.02 1.12
N GLN A 197 -10.80 -0.07 1.88
CA GLN A 197 -10.32 -0.02 3.26
C GLN A 197 -8.88 0.49 3.33
N ARG A 198 -8.01 0.04 2.41
CA ARG A 198 -6.63 0.52 2.30
C ARG A 198 -6.56 2.00 1.93
N LYS A 199 -7.28 2.41 0.88
CA LYS A 199 -7.40 3.81 0.46
C LYS A 199 -7.97 4.68 1.59
N GLN A 200 -8.95 4.18 2.35
CA GLN A 200 -9.50 4.89 3.51
C GLN A 200 -8.52 4.99 4.68
N ALA A 201 -7.80 3.92 5.00
CA ALA A 201 -6.76 3.92 6.03
C ALA A 201 -5.65 4.93 5.71
N VAL A 202 -5.16 4.95 4.46
CA VAL A 202 -4.17 5.94 3.99
C VAL A 202 -4.70 7.36 4.14
N ARG A 203 -5.96 7.63 3.78
CA ARG A 203 -6.55 8.98 3.89
C ARG A 203 -6.80 9.43 5.33
N ASN A 204 -7.33 8.55 6.16
CA ASN A 204 -7.80 8.90 7.50
C ASN A 204 -6.69 8.82 8.55
N HIS A 205 -5.72 7.93 8.34
CA HIS A 205 -4.63 7.65 9.27
C HIS A 205 -3.27 7.59 8.56
N PRO A 206 -2.91 8.62 7.77
CA PRO A 206 -1.73 8.61 6.90
C PRO A 206 -0.42 8.32 7.65
N GLY A 207 -0.24 8.90 8.84
CA GLY A 207 0.97 8.70 9.64
C GLY A 207 1.12 7.28 10.20
N LEU A 208 0.01 6.63 10.57
CA LEU A 208 0.05 5.24 11.03
C LEU A 208 0.35 4.29 9.88
N VAL A 209 -0.25 4.52 8.72
CA VAL A 209 0.03 3.71 7.52
C VAL A 209 1.47 3.91 7.05
N GLY A 210 1.95 5.15 6.99
CA GLY A 210 3.31 5.48 6.55
C GLY A 210 4.41 4.90 7.46
N ALA A 211 4.14 4.75 8.76
CA ALA A 211 5.08 4.23 9.74
C ALA A 211 5.17 2.70 9.80
N LEU A 212 4.15 1.97 9.31
CA LEU A 212 4.07 0.51 9.47
C LEU A 212 4.93 -0.26 8.47
N ASP A 213 5.91 -1.00 8.98
CA ASP A 213 6.67 -1.97 8.20
C ASP A 213 5.79 -3.14 7.74
N GLY A 214 5.94 -3.53 6.47
CA GLY A 214 5.10 -4.55 5.82
C GLY A 214 3.94 -3.99 4.99
N ILE A 215 3.69 -2.67 5.03
CA ILE A 215 2.82 -2.00 4.06
C ILE A 215 3.62 -1.68 2.79
N PRO A 216 3.07 -1.89 1.57
CA PRO A 216 3.75 -1.57 0.31
C PRO A 216 4.30 -0.14 0.26
N ALA A 217 5.44 0.02 -0.41
CA ALA A 217 6.19 1.27 -0.50
C ALA A 217 5.34 2.41 -1.07
N THR A 218 4.47 2.13 -2.04
CA THR A 218 3.56 3.11 -2.64
C THR A 218 2.49 3.58 -1.65
N ASP A 219 1.90 2.69 -0.86
CA ASP A 219 0.91 3.04 0.17
C ASP A 219 1.57 3.86 1.30
N ARG A 220 2.79 3.51 1.69
CA ARG A 220 3.58 4.26 2.68
C ARG A 220 3.94 5.66 2.18
N ASP A 221 4.35 5.78 0.92
CA ASP A 221 4.64 7.07 0.27
C ASP A 221 3.46 8.03 0.35
N HIS A 222 2.26 7.56 0.00
CA HIS A 222 1.06 8.39 0.10
C HIS A 222 0.81 8.89 1.54
N GLY A 223 0.95 8.02 2.53
CA GLY A 223 0.80 8.37 3.93
C GLY A 223 1.85 9.39 4.40
N ASN A 224 3.13 9.10 4.16
CA ASN A 224 4.23 9.95 4.64
C ASN A 224 4.28 11.30 3.91
N ARG A 225 3.89 11.40 2.64
CA ARG A 225 3.78 12.69 1.94
C ARG A 225 2.73 13.62 2.55
N VAL A 226 1.67 13.06 3.15
CA VAL A 226 0.70 13.85 3.91
C VAL A 226 1.31 14.33 5.23
N VAL A 227 2.01 13.46 5.95
CA VAL A 227 2.73 13.83 7.19
C VAL A 227 3.75 14.93 6.93
N LEU A 228 4.58 14.79 5.88
CA LEU A 228 5.57 15.79 5.48
C LEU A 228 4.93 17.15 5.20
N ARG A 229 3.80 17.19 4.49
CA ARG A 229 3.09 18.44 4.18
C ARG A 229 2.59 19.14 5.45
N HIS A 230 2.02 18.38 6.37
CA HIS A 230 1.56 18.92 7.65
C HIS A 230 2.73 19.43 8.49
N ALA A 231 3.83 18.69 8.54
CA ALA A 231 5.04 19.09 9.27
C ALA A 231 5.64 20.39 8.72
N VAL A 232 5.77 20.53 7.39
CA VAL A 232 6.25 21.80 6.80
C VAL A 232 5.36 22.97 7.19
N THR A 233 4.03 22.79 7.13
CA THR A 233 3.07 23.86 7.51
C THR A 233 3.20 24.23 8.98
N ALA A 234 3.34 23.23 9.87
CA ALA A 234 3.49 23.45 11.30
C ALA A 234 4.81 24.16 11.64
N LEU A 235 5.92 23.76 11.01
CA LEU A 235 7.22 24.40 11.19
C LEU A 235 7.23 25.85 10.68
N GLU A 236 6.60 26.12 9.54
CA GLU A 236 6.43 27.49 9.02
C GLU A 236 5.63 28.38 9.98
N HIS A 237 4.55 27.84 10.57
CA HIS A 237 3.77 28.55 11.57
C HIS A 237 4.58 28.83 12.85
N HIS A 238 5.28 27.83 13.36
CA HIS A 238 6.11 27.97 14.56
C HIS A 238 7.21 29.00 14.35
N LEU A 239 7.89 28.98 13.21
CA LEU A 239 8.89 29.98 12.85
C LEU A 239 8.31 31.41 12.84
N ALA A 240 7.09 31.58 12.34
CA ALA A 240 6.40 32.86 12.36
C ALA A 240 6.05 33.34 13.79
N GLU A 241 5.64 32.43 14.67
CA GLU A 241 5.37 32.72 16.08
C GLU A 241 6.64 33.16 16.82
N LEU A 242 7.75 32.43 16.65
CA LEU A 242 9.05 32.78 17.22
C LEU A 242 9.53 34.15 16.74
N THR A 243 9.40 34.41 15.45
CA THR A 243 9.75 35.71 14.84
C THR A 243 8.90 36.85 15.41
N ALA A 244 7.59 36.63 15.58
CA ALA A 244 6.70 37.62 16.17
C ALA A 244 7.03 37.89 17.64
N ARG A 245 7.35 36.83 18.40
CA ARG A 245 7.73 36.91 19.82
C ARG A 245 9.06 37.64 20.01
N GLU A 246 10.07 37.32 19.20
CA GLU A 246 11.36 38.01 19.18
C GLU A 246 11.18 39.52 18.93
N LYS A 247 10.38 39.88 17.91
CA LYS A 247 10.09 41.27 17.56
C LYS A 247 9.40 42.02 18.71
N LEU A 248 8.43 41.38 19.37
CA LEU A 248 7.75 41.94 20.54
C LEU A 248 8.74 42.21 21.67
N ILE A 249 9.56 41.22 22.04
CA ILE A 249 10.52 41.36 23.14
C ILE A 249 11.54 42.47 22.83
N ARG A 250 12.10 42.49 21.63
CA ARG A 250 13.04 43.55 21.19
C ARG A 250 12.39 44.94 21.25
N SER A 251 11.14 45.07 20.80
CA SER A 251 10.39 46.31 20.91
C SER A 251 10.23 46.75 22.37
N MET A 252 9.85 45.83 23.27
CA MET A 252 9.66 46.12 24.69
C MET A 252 10.97 46.48 25.40
N ILE A 253 12.08 45.85 25.04
CA ILE A 253 13.42 46.25 25.53
C ILE A 253 13.75 47.67 25.07
N SER A 254 13.58 47.99 23.77
CA SER A 254 13.91 49.31 23.23
C SER A 254 13.10 50.46 23.85
N LEU A 255 11.84 50.18 24.21
CA LEU A 255 10.94 51.11 24.86
C LEU A 255 11.12 51.17 26.38
N HIS A 256 12.06 50.40 26.95
CA HIS A 256 12.25 50.25 28.40
C HIS A 256 10.99 49.75 29.13
N ARG A 257 10.15 48.95 28.46
CA ARG A 257 8.86 48.41 28.96
C ARG A 257 8.92 46.90 29.24
N SER A 258 10.11 46.32 29.40
CA SER A 258 10.27 44.88 29.65
C SER A 258 9.56 44.41 30.93
N SER A 259 9.34 45.28 31.91
CA SER A 259 8.56 44.98 33.13
C SER A 259 7.11 44.57 32.85
N GLU A 260 6.51 44.98 31.73
CA GLU A 260 5.15 44.58 31.38
C GLU A 260 5.08 43.13 30.86
N LEU A 261 6.16 42.63 30.27
CA LEU A 261 6.26 41.22 29.84
C LEU A 261 6.73 40.31 30.98
N TYR A 262 7.54 40.82 31.90
CA TYR A 262 8.13 40.07 33.00
C TYR A 262 7.91 40.76 34.35
N PRO A 263 6.65 40.92 34.80
CA PRO A 263 6.32 41.66 36.02
C PRO A 263 6.90 41.01 37.30
N GLU A 264 7.02 39.68 37.29
CA GLU A 264 7.53 38.89 38.43
C GLU A 264 9.06 38.80 38.48
N SER A 265 9.78 39.37 37.49
CA SER A 265 11.24 39.28 37.43
C SER A 265 11.90 40.43 38.18
N ALA A 266 12.86 40.11 39.06
CA ALA A 266 13.71 41.12 39.72
C ALA A 266 14.57 41.92 38.71
N ASN A 267 14.83 41.36 37.53
CA ASN A 267 15.47 42.06 36.42
C ASN A 267 14.77 41.71 35.09
N PRO A 268 13.70 42.45 34.72
CA PRO A 268 12.93 42.19 33.51
C PRO A 268 13.75 42.28 32.23
N GLY A 269 14.75 43.17 32.18
CA GLY A 269 15.67 43.27 31.04
C GLY A 269 16.52 42.01 30.84
N ARG A 270 17.08 41.46 31.93
CA ARG A 270 17.83 40.19 31.87
C ARG A 270 16.93 39.00 31.50
N ALA A 271 15.72 38.95 32.01
CA ALA A 271 14.74 37.92 31.66
C ALA A 271 14.36 37.98 30.17
N ALA A 272 14.18 39.18 29.63
CA ALA A 272 13.92 39.40 28.21
C ALA A 272 15.08 38.89 27.31
N VAL A 273 16.33 39.20 27.66
CA VAL A 273 17.50 38.70 26.94
C VAL A 273 17.59 37.18 27.00
N ALA A 274 17.38 36.58 28.17
CA ALA A 274 17.40 35.12 28.32
C ALA A 274 16.27 34.40 27.55
N GLU A 275 15.15 35.08 27.28
CA GLU A 275 14.13 34.55 26.37
C GLU A 275 14.53 34.72 24.90
N LEU A 276 15.17 35.84 24.52
CA LEU A 276 15.70 36.02 23.16
C LEU A 276 16.75 34.95 22.81
N ASP A 277 17.62 34.59 23.74
CA ASP A 277 18.62 33.52 23.54
C ASP A 277 17.92 32.18 23.29
N ARG A 278 16.92 31.82 24.12
CA ARG A 278 16.12 30.60 23.91
C ARG A 278 15.36 30.61 22.57
N ILE A 279 14.79 31.74 22.19
CA ILE A 279 14.10 31.89 20.90
C ILE A 279 15.09 31.72 19.74
N ALA A 280 16.33 32.21 19.88
CA ALA A 280 17.36 32.02 18.86
C ALA A 280 17.70 30.53 18.69
N ASP A 281 17.95 29.82 19.78
CA ASP A 281 18.24 28.38 19.76
C ASP A 281 17.09 27.56 19.15
N GLU A 282 15.85 27.87 19.56
CA GLU A 282 14.64 27.19 19.07
C GLU A 282 14.40 27.50 17.57
N ARG A 283 14.62 28.76 17.15
CA ARG A 283 14.50 29.15 15.76
C ARG A 283 15.50 28.42 14.88
N ASP A 284 16.76 28.35 15.28
CA ASP A 284 17.81 27.64 14.54
C ASP A 284 17.44 26.16 14.35
N THR A 285 16.88 25.53 15.40
CA THR A 285 16.35 24.15 15.34
C THR A 285 15.20 24.03 14.34
N VAL A 286 14.19 24.89 14.44
CA VAL A 286 13.00 24.87 13.57
C VAL A 286 13.38 25.13 12.10
N GLU A 287 14.27 26.09 11.85
CA GLU A 287 14.78 26.41 10.51
C GLU A 287 15.57 25.26 9.89
N GLY A 288 16.41 24.58 10.69
CA GLY A 288 17.13 23.38 10.26
C GLY A 288 16.19 22.26 9.82
N THR A 289 15.22 21.91 10.68
CA THR A 289 14.23 20.85 10.39
C THR A 289 13.35 21.23 9.19
N LEU A 290 12.92 22.49 9.08
CA LEU A 290 12.14 22.99 7.94
C LEU A 290 12.93 22.91 6.64
N THR A 291 14.21 23.25 6.67
CA THR A 291 15.12 23.14 5.52
C THR A 291 15.21 21.68 5.04
N GLY A 292 15.41 20.74 5.96
CA GLY A 292 15.40 19.31 5.66
C GLY A 292 14.09 18.81 5.06
N ALA A 293 12.96 19.14 5.69
CA ALA A 293 11.64 18.75 5.21
C ALA A 293 11.33 19.32 3.80
N ARG A 294 11.73 20.57 3.55
CA ARG A 294 11.59 21.18 2.20
C ARG A 294 12.49 20.49 1.18
N ALA A 295 13.72 20.12 1.54
CA ALA A 295 14.63 19.39 0.65
C ALA A 295 14.02 18.04 0.22
N ILE A 296 13.46 17.27 1.17
CA ILE A 296 12.74 16.03 0.88
C ILE A 296 11.56 16.31 -0.06
N ARG A 297 10.72 17.31 0.26
CA ARG A 297 9.56 17.66 -0.56
C ARG A 297 9.96 18.00 -2.00
N CYS A 298 10.99 18.82 -2.18
CA CYS A 298 11.49 19.20 -3.50
C CYS A 298 11.97 17.96 -4.28
N ARG A 299 12.81 17.12 -3.67
CA ARG A 299 13.32 15.89 -4.31
C ARG A 299 12.21 14.93 -4.73
N LEU A 300 11.18 14.78 -3.89
CA LEU A 300 10.04 13.91 -4.15
C LEU A 300 9.10 14.40 -5.27
N THR A 301 9.24 15.67 -5.69
CA THR A 301 8.43 16.30 -6.74
C THR A 301 9.26 16.77 -7.94
N ASP A 302 10.55 16.47 -7.95
CA ASP A 302 11.47 16.85 -9.02
C ASP A 302 11.16 16.02 -10.28
N PRO A 303 10.72 16.66 -11.38
CA PRO A 303 10.39 15.95 -12.61
C PRO A 303 11.63 15.47 -13.39
N ASP A 304 12.80 16.05 -13.12
CA ASP A 304 14.05 15.75 -13.82
C ASP A 304 14.86 14.66 -13.10
N ALA A 305 14.48 14.31 -11.87
CA ALA A 305 15.07 13.24 -11.08
C ALA A 305 14.30 11.91 -11.21
N PRO A 306 14.96 10.74 -11.01
CA PRO A 306 14.26 9.46 -10.96
C PRO A 306 13.15 9.45 -9.88
N PRO A 307 12.03 8.74 -10.11
CA PRO A 307 10.94 8.67 -9.15
C PRO A 307 11.40 8.21 -7.77
N ALA A 308 10.94 8.91 -6.73
CA ALA A 308 11.28 8.61 -5.35
C ALA A 308 10.02 8.46 -4.48
N LEU A 309 10.12 7.58 -3.49
CA LEU A 309 9.08 7.22 -2.53
C LEU A 309 9.53 7.56 -1.10
N LEU A 310 8.64 8.11 -0.29
CA LEU A 310 8.88 8.43 1.12
C LEU A 310 8.35 7.32 2.02
N LEU A 311 9.23 6.48 2.55
CA LEU A 311 8.87 5.29 3.31
C LEU A 311 8.77 5.53 4.82
N GLY A 312 9.33 6.64 5.31
CA GLY A 312 9.21 7.08 6.70
C GLY A 312 9.57 8.55 6.85
N PHE A 313 8.89 9.25 7.74
CA PHE A 313 9.18 10.65 8.04
C PHE A 313 8.74 11.01 9.47
N SER A 314 9.61 11.69 10.22
CA SER A 314 9.30 12.27 11.53
C SER A 314 10.15 13.52 11.76
N THR A 315 9.62 14.50 12.49
CA THR A 315 10.36 15.70 12.94
C THR A 315 10.73 15.65 14.42
N GLU A 316 10.51 14.51 15.09
CA GLU A 316 10.91 14.32 16.49
C GLU A 316 12.44 14.15 16.62
N GLY A 317 13.03 14.74 17.66
CA GLY A 317 14.49 14.76 17.83
C GLY A 317 15.19 15.48 16.67
N ASP A 318 16.29 14.90 16.18
CA ASP A 318 16.97 15.38 14.97
C ASP A 318 16.25 14.93 13.67
N GLY A 319 15.16 14.19 13.83
CA GLY A 319 14.25 13.78 12.79
C GLY A 319 14.63 12.48 12.08
N ARG A 320 13.68 12.00 11.28
CA ARG A 320 13.77 10.74 10.55
C ARG A 320 13.29 10.94 9.12
N ALA A 321 13.98 10.34 8.18
CA ALA A 321 13.55 10.26 6.80
C ALA A 321 14.07 9.00 6.12
N ILE A 322 13.14 8.23 5.54
CA ILE A 322 13.47 7.08 4.70
C ILE A 322 12.98 7.37 3.29
N VAL A 323 13.91 7.51 2.35
CA VAL A 323 13.60 7.87 0.95
C VAL A 323 14.14 6.79 0.03
N ALA A 324 13.28 6.19 -0.77
CA ALA A 324 13.67 5.22 -1.80
C ALA A 324 13.65 5.88 -3.18
N VAL A 325 14.75 5.77 -3.91
CA VAL A 325 14.82 6.08 -5.34
C VAL A 325 14.56 4.79 -6.09
N GLY A 326 13.49 4.77 -6.90
CA GLY A 326 12.90 3.53 -7.41
C GLY A 326 11.93 2.87 -6.41
N ASN A 327 11.19 1.86 -6.88
CA ASN A 327 10.26 1.11 -6.04
C ASN A 327 10.93 -0.16 -5.51
N PRO A 328 11.23 -0.27 -4.20
CA PRO A 328 11.88 -1.46 -3.64
C PRO A 328 10.98 -2.71 -3.66
N ASP A 329 9.66 -2.54 -3.76
CA ASP A 329 8.73 -3.68 -3.86
C ASP A 329 8.84 -4.38 -5.23
N LEU A 330 9.39 -3.69 -6.25
CA LEU A 330 9.47 -4.19 -7.63
C LEU A 330 10.90 -4.39 -8.12
N ALA A 331 11.90 -3.93 -7.37
CA ALA A 331 13.30 -3.98 -7.74
C ALA A 331 13.92 -5.34 -7.41
N GLY A 332 14.72 -5.90 -8.33
CA GLY A 332 15.46 -7.15 -8.07
C GLY A 332 16.58 -6.97 -7.05
N ASP A 333 17.14 -5.76 -6.99
CA ASP A 333 18.22 -5.37 -6.09
C ASP A 333 17.81 -4.15 -5.29
N VAL A 334 17.98 -4.22 -3.96
CA VAL A 334 17.68 -3.14 -3.03
C VAL A 334 18.92 -2.81 -2.21
N VAL A 335 19.42 -1.60 -2.36
CA VAL A 335 20.56 -1.08 -1.58
C VAL A 335 20.04 -0.11 -0.53
N THR A 336 20.29 -0.37 0.74
CA THR A 336 19.97 0.55 1.83
C THR A 336 21.24 1.22 2.33
N TYR A 337 21.31 2.54 2.20
CA TYR A 337 22.38 3.38 2.70
C TYR A 337 21.98 4.00 4.05
N VAL A 338 22.82 3.77 5.05
CA VAL A 338 22.69 4.32 6.41
C VAL A 338 23.80 5.34 6.62
N PRO A 339 23.46 6.65 6.70
CA PRO A 339 24.43 7.71 7.00
C PRO A 339 25.10 7.54 8.37
N GLY A 340 26.18 8.29 8.60
CA GLY A 340 26.94 8.23 9.84
C GLY A 340 26.25 8.95 11.01
N ALA A 341 26.76 8.74 12.23
CA ALA A 341 26.23 9.40 13.42
C ALA A 341 26.38 10.93 13.33
N GLY A 342 25.27 11.67 13.48
CA GLY A 342 25.22 13.14 13.44
C GLY A 342 24.47 13.72 12.23
N ASP A 343 24.05 12.90 11.28
CA ASP A 343 23.25 13.33 10.13
C ASP A 343 21.75 13.36 10.48
N GLY A 344 21.26 14.53 10.90
CA GLY A 344 19.82 14.78 11.12
C GLY A 344 19.11 15.32 9.87
N LEU A 345 17.81 15.60 9.98
CA LEU A 345 17.04 16.26 8.93
C LEU A 345 17.71 17.53 8.37
N PRO A 346 18.38 18.41 9.15
CA PRO A 346 19.04 19.59 8.60
C PRO A 346 20.10 19.28 7.53
N GLY A 347 20.77 18.13 7.61
CA GLY A 347 21.82 17.70 6.68
C GLY A 347 21.34 16.90 5.46
N ILE A 348 20.05 16.52 5.43
CA ILE A 348 19.55 15.49 4.52
C ILE A 348 19.72 15.79 3.02
N ALA A 349 19.80 17.07 2.63
CA ALA A 349 20.02 17.45 1.24
C ALA A 349 21.37 16.93 0.68
N GLY A 350 22.37 16.73 1.53
CA GLY A 350 23.61 16.05 1.16
C GLY A 350 23.38 14.57 0.89
N GLU A 351 22.64 13.89 1.77
CA GLU A 351 22.34 12.46 1.66
C GLU A 351 21.48 12.12 0.44
N LEU A 352 20.47 12.95 0.14
CA LEU A 352 19.61 12.75 -1.03
C LEU A 352 20.43 12.77 -2.33
N ARG A 353 21.37 13.71 -2.45
CA ARG A 353 22.28 13.77 -3.62
C ARG A 353 23.19 12.54 -3.72
N ARG A 354 23.64 11.99 -2.59
CA ARG A 354 24.42 10.74 -2.58
C ARG A 354 23.59 9.57 -3.06
N VAL A 355 22.38 9.41 -2.54
CA VAL A 355 21.47 8.32 -2.94
C VAL A 355 21.06 8.44 -4.41
N ASP A 356 20.83 9.66 -4.91
CA ASP A 356 20.57 9.88 -6.34
C ASP A 356 21.74 9.45 -7.22
N ALA A 357 22.97 9.78 -6.83
CA ALA A 357 24.17 9.36 -7.55
C ALA A 357 24.39 7.83 -7.51
N MET A 358 23.97 7.16 -6.43
CA MET A 358 24.01 5.69 -6.34
C MET A 358 22.96 5.03 -7.23
N ALA A 359 21.79 5.65 -7.38
CA ALA A 359 20.68 5.11 -8.16
C ALA A 359 20.89 5.14 -9.69
N THR A 360 21.90 5.87 -10.19
CA THR A 360 22.18 5.94 -11.65
C THR A 360 22.86 4.71 -12.25
N GLY A 361 23.13 3.66 -11.45
CA GLY A 361 23.98 2.53 -11.81
C GLY A 361 23.34 1.46 -12.72
N GLU A 362 22.09 1.01 -12.45
CA GLU A 362 21.46 -0.09 -13.19
C GLU A 362 19.91 -0.01 -13.25
N PRO A 363 19.26 -0.38 -14.38
CA PRO A 363 17.82 -0.58 -14.43
C PRO A 363 17.41 -1.78 -13.54
N ALA A 364 16.37 -1.61 -12.71
CA ALA A 364 15.83 -2.58 -11.75
C ALA A 364 16.47 -2.60 -10.33
N THR A 365 17.31 -1.63 -10.00
CA THR A 365 17.81 -1.42 -8.62
C THR A 365 17.06 -0.29 -7.92
N ALA A 366 16.65 -0.49 -6.65
CA ALA A 366 16.15 0.56 -5.78
C ALA A 366 17.20 0.93 -4.73
N THR A 367 17.44 2.23 -4.53
CA THR A 367 18.36 2.71 -3.49
C THR A 367 17.57 3.45 -2.41
N VAL A 368 17.75 3.05 -1.16
CA VAL A 368 17.04 3.56 0.01
C VAL A 368 18.00 4.34 0.90
N LEU A 369 17.75 5.63 1.09
CA LEU A 369 18.27 6.40 2.22
C LEU A 369 17.52 5.99 3.48
N TRP A 370 18.22 5.57 4.52
CA TRP A 370 17.66 5.32 5.85
C TRP A 370 18.34 6.25 6.87
N LEU A 371 17.73 7.42 7.10
CA LEU A 371 18.19 8.41 8.08
C LEU A 371 17.27 8.35 9.29
N ASP A 372 17.84 8.02 10.45
CA ASP A 372 17.11 7.89 11.70
C ASP A 372 17.97 8.33 12.89
N SER A 373 17.43 9.22 13.72
CA SER A 373 18.06 9.68 14.95
C SER A 373 17.52 8.98 16.20
N SER A 374 16.81 7.85 16.04
CA SER A 374 16.20 7.10 17.15
C SER A 374 17.25 6.48 18.09
N THR A 375 16.83 6.16 19.32
CA THR A 375 17.69 5.58 20.36
C THR A 375 18.07 4.12 20.13
N ASP A 376 17.32 3.39 19.30
CA ASP A 376 17.60 1.98 18.96
C ASP A 376 17.50 1.75 17.43
N PRO A 377 18.44 2.34 16.66
CA PRO A 377 18.36 2.35 15.20
C PRO A 377 18.58 0.95 14.60
N ALA A 378 19.24 0.04 15.31
CA ALA A 378 19.55 -1.29 14.80
C ALA A 378 18.31 -2.18 14.69
N ASP A 379 17.43 -2.14 15.68
CA ASP A 379 16.21 -2.96 15.70
C ASP A 379 15.17 -2.41 14.72
N GLU A 380 15.03 -1.08 14.64
CA GLU A 380 14.17 -0.42 13.66
C GLU A 380 14.64 -0.66 12.21
N LEU A 381 15.95 -0.58 11.95
CA LEU A 381 16.51 -0.92 10.64
C LEU A 381 16.24 -2.40 10.31
N ARG A 382 16.37 -3.31 11.27
CA ARG A 382 16.09 -4.74 11.06
C ARG A 382 14.62 -4.98 10.70
N SER A 383 13.69 -4.34 11.42
CA SER A 383 12.26 -4.39 11.10
C SER A 383 11.98 -3.84 9.71
N PHE A 384 12.57 -2.70 9.37
CA PHE A 384 12.45 -2.08 8.05
C PHE A 384 12.92 -3.03 6.93
N GLN A 385 14.08 -3.66 7.09
CA GLN A 385 14.61 -4.64 6.14
C GLN A 385 13.71 -5.88 6.00
N GLN A 386 13.05 -6.31 7.07
CA GLN A 386 12.05 -7.37 7.00
C GLN A 386 10.78 -6.92 6.28
N GLY A 387 10.37 -5.67 6.45
CA GLY A 387 9.23 -5.06 5.75
C GLY A 387 9.43 -5.01 4.24
N LEU A 388 10.61 -4.58 3.78
CA LEU A 388 10.95 -4.59 2.36
C LEU A 388 10.88 -6.00 1.76
N ARG A 389 11.42 -7.02 2.46
CA ARG A 389 11.32 -8.41 2.00
C ARG A 389 9.88 -8.93 1.97
N ALA A 390 9.06 -8.52 2.93
CA ALA A 390 7.68 -8.97 3.06
C ALA A 390 6.76 -8.41 1.96
N THR A 391 7.10 -7.23 1.42
CA THR A 391 6.28 -6.49 0.45
C THR A 391 6.73 -6.68 -0.99
N HIS A 392 7.91 -7.28 -1.20
CA HIS A 392 8.47 -7.53 -2.52
C HIS A 392 7.57 -8.44 -3.37
N ASP A 393 7.38 -8.05 -4.63
CA ASP A 393 6.62 -8.77 -5.65
C ASP A 393 7.58 -9.44 -6.64
N GLY A 394 7.73 -10.76 -6.52
CA GLY A 394 8.60 -11.54 -7.40
C GLY A 394 9.50 -12.53 -6.66
N PRO A 395 10.54 -13.05 -7.34
CA PRO A 395 11.58 -13.86 -6.71
C PRO A 395 12.26 -13.12 -5.55
N PRO A 396 12.89 -13.82 -4.59
CA PRO A 396 13.54 -13.17 -3.46
C PRO A 396 14.56 -12.09 -3.90
N PRO A 397 14.43 -10.84 -3.43
CA PRO A 397 15.30 -9.74 -3.85
C PRO A 397 16.66 -9.81 -3.15
N HIS A 398 17.69 -9.26 -3.78
CA HIS A 398 19.00 -9.07 -3.16
C HIS A 398 19.02 -7.78 -2.35
N HIS A 399 19.25 -7.89 -1.03
CA HIS A 399 19.30 -6.75 -0.13
C HIS A 399 20.74 -6.50 0.34
N THR A 400 21.26 -5.31 0.06
CA THR A 400 22.57 -4.87 0.54
C THR A 400 22.38 -3.69 1.48
N VAL A 401 23.01 -3.74 2.67
CA VAL A 401 23.04 -2.60 3.61
C VAL A 401 24.45 -2.06 3.66
N ILE A 402 24.59 -0.74 3.42
CA ILE A 402 25.85 -0.01 3.47
C ILE A 402 25.75 1.01 4.59
N GLY A 403 26.52 0.80 5.66
CA GLY A 403 26.67 1.78 6.74
C GLY A 403 27.95 2.57 6.60
N HIS A 404 27.91 3.87 6.92
CA HIS A 404 29.11 4.65 7.21
C HIS A 404 29.33 4.65 8.73
N GLY A 405 30.53 4.23 9.15
CA GLY A 405 30.93 4.15 10.56
C GLY A 405 31.89 5.25 10.95
#